data_AF-A0A7R8UB55-F1
#
_entry.id   AF-A0A7R8UB55-F1
#
_cell.length_a   1.000
_cell.length_b   1.000
_cell.length_c   1.000
_cell.angle_alpha   90.00
_cell.angle_beta   90.00
_cell.angle_gamma   90.00
#
_symmetry.space_group_name_H-M   'P 1'
#
loop_
_entity.id
_entity.type
_entity.pdbx_description
1 polymer ?
#
loop_
_entity_poly.entity_id
_entity_poly.type
_entity_poly.pdbx_seq_one_letter_code
_entity_poly.pdbx_strand_id
1 'polypeptide(L)'
;MELILLIRITIYYSKLVGSLLALDDMVDSSETRRKQPCWYKLEDVGLQAINDCLMIENAVYFLVDKYFSDTDYHMKLLELYREATFATSIGQVLDYQASRENVTTFTMDKYKAICRTKSSYGTFSLPVFMAMFMCGITDPQAYKETDDILFEICYYFQTQNDFEDCYGDPKATGRVGTDIEDNRCTWMSVIAVEKANEEQKRILQESYGQRDPEKAAKVRQVYNELGMVNLFATYEEDSYNYIKNMINIKSRSLKPDMFLRIWEQFYRKIAVKQ
;
A
#
# COMPACT_ATOMS: atom_id res chain seq x y z
N MET A 1 -23.03 4.27 21.36
CA MET A 1 -21.66 3.83 21.70
C MET A 1 -20.87 3.52 20.43
N GLU A 2 -21.42 2.71 19.52
CA GLU A 2 -20.78 2.30 18.26
C GLU A 2 -20.35 3.44 17.33
N LEU A 3 -21.17 4.50 17.15
CA LEU A 3 -20.81 5.62 16.27
C LEU A 3 -19.61 6.43 16.78
N ILE A 4 -19.52 6.65 18.09
CA ILE A 4 -18.39 7.35 18.72
C ILE A 4 -17.12 6.50 18.61
N LEU A 5 -17.27 5.18 18.75
CA LEU A 5 -16.19 4.21 18.59
C LEU A 5 -15.61 4.24 17.18
N LEU A 6 -16.49 4.22 16.18
CA LEU A 6 -16.13 4.26 14.76
C LEU A 6 -15.43 5.58 14.39
N ILE A 7 -15.98 6.72 14.82
CA ILE A 7 -15.36 8.04 14.60
C ILE A 7 -13.95 8.08 15.20
N ARG A 8 -13.77 7.52 16.40
CA ARG A 8 -12.46 7.46 17.05
C ARG A 8 -11.49 6.61 16.23
N ILE A 9 -11.85 5.37 15.86
CA ILE A 9 -11.03 4.47 15.00
C ILE A 9 -10.59 5.16 13.70
N THR A 10 -11.52 5.82 13.01
CA THR A 10 -11.22 6.54 11.76
C THR A 10 -10.23 7.69 11.98
N ILE A 11 -10.34 8.43 13.07
CA ILE A 11 -9.40 9.51 13.40
C ILE A 11 -7.99 8.95 13.62
N TYR A 12 -7.81 7.88 14.40
CA TYR A 12 -6.48 7.29 14.63
C TYR A 12 -5.87 6.74 13.35
N TYR A 13 -6.65 5.98 12.60
CA TYR A 13 -6.24 5.40 11.33
C TYR A 13 -5.80 6.49 10.36
N SER A 14 -6.58 7.58 10.23
CA SER A 14 -6.23 8.70 9.36
C SER A 14 -4.92 9.38 9.75
N LYS A 15 -4.61 9.46 11.06
CA LYS A 15 -3.37 10.02 11.58
C LYS A 15 -2.18 9.12 11.31
N LEU A 16 -2.30 7.82 11.60
CA LEU A 16 -1.26 6.85 11.29
C LEU A 16 -0.92 6.86 9.80
N VAL A 17 -1.93 6.73 8.93
CA VAL A 17 -1.74 6.77 7.47
C VAL A 17 -1.12 8.11 7.04
N GLY A 18 -1.51 9.23 7.65
CA GLY A 18 -0.90 10.53 7.39
C GLY A 18 0.60 10.58 7.71
N SER A 19 1.01 10.06 8.87
CA SER A 19 2.43 10.01 9.26
C SER A 19 3.25 9.10 8.34
N LEU A 20 2.72 7.90 8.04
CA LEU A 20 3.38 6.94 7.16
C LEU A 20 3.61 7.52 5.76
N LEU A 21 2.60 8.20 5.19
CA LEU A 21 2.73 8.83 3.87
C LEU A 21 3.74 9.99 3.86
N ALA A 22 3.81 10.79 4.92
CA ALA A 22 4.77 11.89 4.98
C ALA A 22 6.23 11.40 5.14
N LEU A 23 6.44 10.30 5.87
CA LEU A 23 7.74 9.63 5.93
C LEU A 23 8.12 9.00 4.58
N ASP A 24 7.18 8.30 3.95
CA ASP A 24 7.33 7.69 2.61
C ASP A 24 7.70 8.75 1.57
N ASP A 25 7.02 9.91 1.55
CA ASP A 25 7.34 11.03 0.67
C ASP A 25 8.80 11.50 0.81
N MET A 26 9.34 11.53 2.03
CA MET A 26 10.74 11.91 2.28
C MET A 26 11.73 10.85 1.79
N VAL A 27 11.47 9.57 2.09
CA VAL A 27 12.31 8.44 1.67
C VAL A 27 12.36 8.37 0.15
N ASP A 28 11.22 8.58 -0.50
CA ASP A 28 11.05 8.44 -1.94
C ASP A 28 11.42 9.72 -2.69
N SER A 29 11.75 10.81 -1.97
CA SER A 29 11.98 12.12 -2.56
C SER A 29 10.81 12.65 -3.40
N SER A 30 9.57 12.35 -2.99
CA SER A 30 8.35 12.71 -3.71
C SER A 30 8.15 14.24 -3.79
N GLU A 31 7.65 14.72 -4.94
CA GLU A 31 7.38 16.15 -5.13
C GLU A 31 5.98 16.55 -4.66
N THR A 32 4.97 15.72 -4.93
CA THR A 32 3.57 16.04 -4.65
C THR A 32 2.81 14.86 -4.07
N ARG A 33 1.90 15.17 -3.14
CA ARG A 33 0.96 14.23 -2.53
C ARG A 33 -0.41 14.89 -2.46
N ARG A 34 -1.44 14.20 -2.96
CA ARG A 34 -2.84 14.72 -2.98
C ARG A 34 -2.96 16.11 -3.63
N LYS A 35 -2.27 16.31 -4.76
CA LYS A 35 -2.27 17.56 -5.55
C LYS A 35 -1.65 18.78 -4.84
N GLN A 36 -0.91 18.55 -3.75
CA GLN A 36 -0.17 19.58 -3.01
C GLN A 36 1.30 19.16 -2.92
N PRO A 37 2.24 20.09 -2.68
CA PRO A 37 3.61 19.73 -2.32
C PRO A 37 3.63 18.76 -1.14
N CYS A 38 4.55 17.79 -1.16
CA CYS A 38 4.79 16.92 -0.01
C CYS A 38 5.12 17.75 1.25
N TRP A 39 4.76 17.27 2.44
CA TRP A 39 4.89 18.05 3.68
C TRP A 39 6.31 18.60 3.90
N TYR A 40 7.33 17.77 3.66
CA TYR A 40 8.73 18.14 3.81
C TYR A 40 9.26 19.11 2.73
N LYS A 41 8.49 19.34 1.66
CA LYS A 41 8.82 20.28 0.57
C LYS A 41 8.34 21.71 0.84
N LEU A 42 7.55 21.93 1.89
CA LEU A 42 7.16 23.26 2.31
C LEU A 42 8.37 24.02 2.87
N GLU A 43 8.50 25.29 2.49
CA GLU A 43 9.67 26.15 2.75
C GLU A 43 9.98 26.27 4.26
N ASP A 44 8.96 26.29 5.10
CA ASP A 44 9.03 26.44 6.55
C ASP A 44 9.08 25.11 7.31
N VAL A 45 8.99 23.97 6.62
CA VAL A 45 8.97 22.63 7.22
C VAL A 45 10.32 21.92 7.02
N GLY A 46 10.69 21.62 5.77
CA GLY A 46 11.91 20.86 5.48
C GLY A 46 12.02 19.55 6.28
N LEU A 47 13.20 19.26 6.84
CA LEU A 47 13.44 18.04 7.62
C LEU A 47 12.78 18.04 9.01
N GLN A 48 12.20 19.15 9.46
CA GLN A 48 11.37 19.18 10.67
C GLN A 48 10.15 18.23 10.54
N ALA A 49 9.74 17.95 9.30
CA ALA A 49 8.74 16.93 8.96
C ALA A 49 8.99 15.58 9.66
N ILE A 50 10.25 15.19 9.89
CA ILE A 50 10.58 13.95 10.62
C ILE A 50 9.98 13.99 12.03
N ASN A 51 10.17 15.09 12.75
CA ASN A 51 9.62 15.24 14.09
C ASN A 51 8.09 15.33 14.05
N ASP A 52 7.51 15.98 13.05
CA ASP A 52 6.05 16.06 12.90
C ASP A 52 5.43 14.68 12.70
N CYS A 53 6.06 13.82 11.90
CA CYS A 53 5.63 12.43 11.70
C CYS A 53 5.72 11.64 13.00
N LEU A 54 6.81 11.77 13.75
CA LEU A 54 6.96 11.15 15.07
C LEU A 54 5.88 11.63 16.04
N MET A 55 5.55 12.93 16.03
CA MET A 55 4.47 13.49 16.86
C MET A 55 3.10 12.90 16.48
N ILE A 56 2.80 12.77 15.18
CA ILE A 56 1.54 12.21 14.70
C ILE A 56 1.43 10.72 15.08
N GLU A 57 2.50 9.95 14.90
CA GLU A 57 2.57 8.54 15.29
C GLU A 57 2.35 8.40 16.81
N ASN A 58 3.03 9.22 17.62
CA ASN A 58 2.90 9.18 19.07
C ASN A 58 1.54 9.68 19.56
N ALA A 59 0.91 10.61 18.84
CA ALA A 59 -0.43 11.09 19.17
C ALA A 59 -1.46 9.95 19.19
N VAL A 60 -1.25 8.87 18.44
CA VAL A 60 -2.12 7.69 18.50
C VAL A 60 -2.07 7.05 19.88
N TYR A 61 -0.89 6.87 20.48
CA TYR A 61 -0.76 6.33 21.85
C TYR A 61 -1.51 7.21 22.86
N PHE A 62 -1.27 8.52 22.86
CA PHE A 62 -1.94 9.45 23.78
C PHE A 62 -3.46 9.39 23.66
N LEU A 63 -3.96 9.30 22.44
CA LEU A 63 -5.39 9.26 22.21
C LEU A 63 -5.96 7.87 22.59
N VAL A 64 -5.24 6.76 22.35
CA VAL A 64 -5.64 5.44 22.81
C VAL A 64 -5.75 5.40 24.33
N ASP A 65 -4.72 5.89 25.04
CA ASP A 65 -4.72 5.98 26.50
C ASP A 65 -5.89 6.85 26.99
N LYS A 66 -6.06 8.04 26.41
CA LYS A 66 -7.11 8.99 26.82
C LYS A 66 -8.53 8.44 26.70
N TYR A 67 -8.80 7.65 25.67
CA TYR A 67 -10.17 7.24 25.35
C TYR A 67 -10.49 5.79 25.69
N PHE A 68 -9.48 4.96 25.96
CA PHE A 68 -9.64 3.52 26.16
C PHE A 68 -8.96 3.00 27.43
N SER A 69 -8.28 3.80 28.25
CA SER A 69 -7.60 3.33 29.48
C SER A 69 -8.46 2.45 30.38
N ASP A 70 -9.76 2.74 30.45
CA ASP A 70 -10.70 2.06 31.36
C ASP A 70 -11.42 0.88 30.68
N THR A 71 -11.00 0.50 29.47
CA THR A 71 -11.57 -0.61 28.71
C THR A 71 -10.72 -1.87 28.84
N ASP A 72 -11.37 -3.03 28.89
CA ASP A 72 -10.69 -4.33 28.97
C ASP A 72 -9.82 -4.65 27.73
N TYR A 73 -9.96 -3.87 26.65
CA TYR A 73 -9.23 -4.02 25.41
C TYR A 73 -8.13 -2.98 25.15
N HIS A 74 -7.89 -2.05 26.09
CA HIS A 74 -6.86 -1.00 25.99
C HIS A 74 -5.50 -1.53 25.54
N MET A 75 -4.97 -2.50 26.29
CA MET A 75 -3.67 -3.10 26.03
C MET A 75 -3.61 -3.75 24.65
N LYS A 76 -4.70 -4.40 24.22
CA LYS A 76 -4.72 -5.05 22.92
C LYS A 76 -4.70 -4.05 21.76
N LEU A 77 -5.37 -2.91 21.90
CA LEU A 77 -5.30 -1.84 20.90
C LEU A 77 -3.87 -1.32 20.73
N LEU A 78 -3.14 -1.14 21.85
CA LEU A 78 -1.74 -0.74 21.83
C LEU A 78 -0.84 -1.79 21.18
N GLU A 79 -1.06 -3.08 21.48
CA GLU A 79 -0.33 -4.18 20.86
C GLU A 79 -0.55 -4.22 19.35
N LEU A 80 -1.81 -4.23 18.90
CA LEU A 80 -2.16 -4.27 17.46
C LEU A 80 -1.55 -3.07 16.71
N TYR A 81 -1.59 -1.88 17.31
CA TYR A 81 -0.98 -0.69 16.74
C TYR A 81 0.54 -0.83 16.58
N ARG A 82 1.22 -1.31 17.62
CA ARG A 82 2.68 -1.51 17.59
C ARG A 82 3.07 -2.59 16.59
N GLU A 83 2.36 -3.71 16.56
CA GLU A 83 2.60 -4.80 15.60
C GLU A 83 2.44 -4.31 14.16
N ALA A 84 1.35 -3.60 13.85
CA ALA A 84 1.10 -3.06 12.52
C ALA A 84 2.15 -2.01 12.10
N THR A 85 2.52 -1.11 13.02
CA THR A 85 3.55 -0.09 12.76
C THR A 85 4.91 -0.74 12.53
N PHE A 86 5.28 -1.73 13.35
CA PHE A 86 6.54 -2.46 13.19
C PHE A 86 6.59 -3.27 11.90
N ALA A 87 5.51 -3.97 11.55
CA ALA A 87 5.41 -4.70 10.28
C ALA A 87 5.50 -3.76 9.07
N THR A 88 4.89 -2.58 9.15
CA THR A 88 4.99 -1.53 8.12
C THR A 88 6.43 -1.05 7.96
N SER A 89 7.13 -0.79 9.07
CA SER A 89 8.55 -0.40 9.05
C SER A 89 9.45 -1.49 8.46
N ILE A 90 9.18 -2.77 8.77
CA ILE A 90 9.88 -3.90 8.10
C ILE A 90 9.62 -3.85 6.59
N GLY A 91 8.37 -3.64 6.17
CA GLY A 91 8.03 -3.53 4.76
C GLY A 91 8.72 -2.38 4.04
N GLN A 92 8.84 -1.22 4.70
CA GLN A 92 9.61 -0.09 4.18
C GLN A 92 11.10 -0.44 4.01
N VAL A 93 11.68 -1.18 4.95
CA VAL A 93 13.06 -1.68 4.82
C VAL A 93 13.18 -2.66 3.65
N LEU A 94 12.24 -3.58 3.48
CA LEU A 94 12.24 -4.53 2.37
C LEU A 94 12.13 -3.83 1.02
N ASP A 95 11.24 -2.85 0.90
CA ASP A 95 11.07 -2.02 -0.30
C ASP A 95 12.36 -1.26 -0.66
N TYR A 96 12.96 -0.60 0.33
CA TYR A 96 14.23 0.10 0.17
C TYR A 96 15.40 -0.84 -0.15
N GLN A 97 15.44 -2.04 0.43
CA GLN A 97 16.47 -3.02 0.11
C GLN A 97 16.32 -3.53 -1.32
N ALA A 98 15.09 -3.82 -1.76
CA ALA A 98 14.81 -4.24 -3.12
C ALA A 98 15.23 -3.16 -4.13
N SER A 99 15.02 -1.87 -3.82
CA SER A 99 15.44 -0.77 -4.70
C SER A 99 16.95 -0.59 -4.83
N ARG A 100 17.75 -1.39 -4.12
CA ARG A 100 19.22 -1.43 -4.28
C ARG A 100 19.71 -2.64 -5.06
N GLU A 101 18.81 -3.56 -5.41
CA GLU A 101 19.14 -4.71 -6.23
C GLU A 101 19.01 -4.40 -7.73
N ASN A 102 19.42 -5.37 -8.55
CA ASN A 102 19.21 -5.30 -9.98
C ASN A 102 17.74 -5.63 -10.30
N VAL A 103 17.09 -4.87 -11.17
CA VAL A 103 15.68 -5.12 -11.56
C VAL A 103 15.42 -6.59 -11.98
N THR A 104 16.40 -7.27 -12.57
CA THR A 104 16.28 -8.68 -12.98
C THR A 104 16.18 -9.68 -11.82
N THR A 105 16.48 -9.26 -10.58
CA THR A 105 16.30 -10.09 -9.37
C THR A 105 14.94 -9.88 -8.69
N PHE A 106 14.09 -9.02 -9.24
CA PHE A 106 12.74 -8.81 -8.73
C PHE A 106 11.88 -10.02 -9.02
N THR A 107 11.15 -10.47 -8.00
CA THR A 107 10.28 -11.64 -8.07
C THR A 107 8.92 -11.34 -7.45
N MET A 108 7.91 -12.09 -7.87
CA MET A 108 6.57 -11.97 -7.32
C MET A 108 6.52 -12.23 -5.81
N ASP A 109 7.38 -13.11 -5.29
CA ASP A 109 7.46 -13.38 -3.85
C ASP A 109 7.99 -12.17 -3.07
N LYS A 110 9.00 -11.47 -3.60
CA LYS A 110 9.50 -10.23 -2.99
C LYS A 110 8.41 -9.15 -3.00
N TYR A 111 7.76 -8.97 -4.15
CA TYR A 111 6.68 -7.99 -4.29
C TYR A 111 5.53 -8.27 -3.33
N LYS A 112 5.08 -9.53 -3.21
CA LYS A 112 4.04 -9.93 -2.25
C LYS A 112 4.46 -9.72 -0.80
N ALA A 113 5.72 -10.01 -0.46
CA ALA A 113 6.25 -9.76 0.88
C ALA A 113 6.25 -8.27 1.23
N ILE A 114 6.66 -7.41 0.28
CA ILE A 114 6.58 -5.94 0.42
C ILE A 114 5.13 -5.51 0.60
N CYS A 115 4.21 -5.93 -0.28
CA CYS A 115 2.78 -5.60 -0.16
C CYS A 115 2.19 -6.00 1.20
N ARG A 116 2.51 -7.22 1.68
CA ARG A 116 2.00 -7.75 2.95
C ARG A 116 2.47 -6.90 4.13
N THR A 117 3.73 -6.53 4.13
CA THR A 117 4.35 -5.84 5.26
C THR A 117 4.16 -4.32 5.20
N LYS A 118 4.53 -3.68 4.08
CA LYS A 118 4.49 -2.22 3.87
C LYS A 118 3.06 -1.68 3.84
N SER A 119 2.14 -2.39 3.19
CA SER A 119 0.81 -1.85 2.89
C SER A 119 -0.32 -2.53 3.67
N SER A 120 -0.35 -3.87 3.72
CA SER A 120 -1.50 -4.61 4.23
C SER A 120 -1.75 -4.40 5.73
N TYR A 121 -0.73 -4.54 6.57
CA TYR A 121 -0.91 -4.47 8.03
C TYR A 121 -1.40 -3.08 8.50
N GLY A 122 -0.71 -2.01 8.08
CA GLY A 122 -1.05 -0.65 8.49
C GLY A 122 -2.36 -0.14 7.86
N THR A 123 -2.57 -0.44 6.58
CA THR A 123 -3.69 0.16 5.81
C THR A 123 -4.97 -0.64 5.91
N PHE A 124 -4.91 -1.97 5.92
CA PHE A 124 -6.10 -2.82 5.84
C PHE A 124 -6.35 -3.59 7.14
N SER A 125 -5.37 -4.36 7.62
CA SER A 125 -5.57 -5.27 8.76
C SER A 125 -5.81 -4.52 10.08
N LEU A 126 -5.01 -3.50 10.40
CA LEU A 126 -5.10 -2.77 11.66
C LEU A 126 -6.50 -2.22 12.00
N PRO A 127 -7.17 -1.40 11.14
CA PRO A 127 -8.47 -0.85 11.49
C PRO A 127 -9.54 -1.94 11.68
N VAL A 128 -9.48 -3.03 10.89
CA VAL A 128 -10.43 -4.13 11.00
C VAL A 128 -10.17 -4.96 12.24
N PHE A 129 -8.91 -5.27 12.56
CA PHE A 129 -8.55 -6.04 13.75
C PHE A 129 -8.87 -5.29 15.05
N MET A 130 -8.61 -3.98 15.10
CA MET A 130 -9.05 -3.15 16.22
C MET A 130 -10.56 -3.21 16.38
N ALA A 131 -11.33 -3.04 15.30
CA ALA A 131 -12.78 -3.12 15.35
C ALA A 131 -13.29 -4.52 15.78
N MET A 132 -12.71 -5.59 15.26
CA MET A 132 -13.03 -6.97 15.65
C MET A 132 -12.86 -7.17 17.16
N PHE A 133 -11.71 -6.76 17.70
CA PHE A 133 -11.42 -6.94 19.11
C PHE A 133 -12.35 -6.10 20.00
N MET A 134 -12.64 -4.87 19.60
CA MET A 134 -13.57 -3.98 20.30
C MET A 134 -15.02 -4.48 20.29
N CYS A 135 -15.38 -5.31 19.30
CA CYS A 135 -16.65 -6.03 19.23
C CYS A 135 -16.63 -7.38 19.96
N GLY A 136 -15.58 -7.69 20.72
CA GLY A 136 -15.45 -8.93 21.49
C GLY A 136 -15.08 -10.16 20.66
N ILE A 137 -14.60 -9.98 19.43
CA ILE A 137 -14.18 -11.08 18.55
C ILE A 137 -12.74 -11.44 18.88
N THR A 138 -12.55 -12.63 19.43
CA THR A 138 -11.24 -13.14 19.90
C THR A 138 -10.81 -14.46 19.23
N ASP A 139 -11.65 -15.04 18.37
CA ASP A 139 -11.35 -16.28 17.65
C ASP A 139 -10.17 -16.10 16.67
N PRO A 140 -9.02 -16.80 16.87
CA PRO A 140 -7.87 -16.70 15.97
C PRO A 140 -8.18 -17.04 14.52
N GLN A 141 -9.13 -17.96 14.27
CA GLN A 141 -9.52 -18.33 12.91
C GLN A 141 -10.20 -17.14 12.19
N ALA A 142 -11.03 -16.37 12.90
CA ALA A 142 -11.62 -15.15 12.36
C ALA A 142 -10.56 -14.12 11.92
N TYR A 143 -9.51 -13.91 12.71
CA TYR A 143 -8.41 -13.00 12.35
C TYR A 143 -7.65 -13.50 11.13
N LYS A 144 -7.37 -14.80 11.05
CA LYS A 144 -6.68 -15.40 9.90
C LYS A 144 -7.48 -15.26 8.61
N GLU A 145 -8.77 -15.57 8.64
CA GLU A 145 -9.67 -15.41 7.47
C GLU A 145 -9.74 -13.94 7.03
N THR A 146 -9.83 -13.03 8.00
CA THR A 146 -9.83 -11.59 7.75
C THR A 146 -8.52 -11.14 7.13
N ASP A 147 -7.36 -11.56 7.66
CA ASP A 147 -6.04 -11.19 7.14
C ASP A 147 -5.83 -11.68 5.70
N ASP A 148 -6.23 -12.93 5.42
CA ASP A 148 -6.18 -13.50 4.08
C ASP A 148 -7.00 -12.68 3.08
N ILE A 149 -8.22 -12.27 3.46
CA ILE A 149 -9.10 -11.49 2.58
C ILE A 149 -8.54 -10.09 2.37
N LEU A 150 -8.16 -9.42 3.44
CA LEU A 150 -7.65 -8.04 3.41
C LEU A 150 -6.32 -7.96 2.66
N PHE A 151 -5.48 -8.98 2.73
CA PHE A 151 -4.26 -9.03 1.96
C PHE A 151 -4.50 -9.06 0.45
N GLU A 152 -5.44 -9.87 -0.06
CA GLU A 152 -5.71 -9.89 -1.51
C GLU A 152 -6.30 -8.55 -1.99
N ILE A 153 -7.15 -7.92 -1.17
CA ILE A 153 -7.64 -6.56 -1.46
C ILE A 153 -6.46 -5.57 -1.50
N CYS A 154 -5.57 -5.63 -0.51
CA CYS A 154 -4.38 -4.79 -0.46
C CYS A 154 -3.44 -5.04 -1.63
N TYR A 155 -3.23 -6.29 -2.01
CA TYR A 155 -2.38 -6.70 -3.11
C TYR A 155 -2.89 -6.12 -4.43
N TYR A 156 -4.20 -6.23 -4.69
CA TYR A 156 -4.82 -5.56 -5.83
C TYR A 156 -4.67 -4.03 -5.77
N PHE A 157 -4.92 -3.42 -4.60
CA PHE A 157 -4.77 -1.98 -4.42
C PHE A 157 -3.34 -1.50 -4.72
N GLN A 158 -2.33 -2.24 -4.27
CA GLN A 158 -0.92 -1.92 -4.55
C GLN A 158 -0.61 -2.11 -6.04
N THR A 159 -1.05 -3.20 -6.65
CA THR A 159 -0.84 -3.42 -8.09
C THR A 159 -1.51 -2.33 -8.94
N GLN A 160 -2.67 -1.84 -8.52
CA GLN A 160 -3.30 -0.67 -9.14
C GLN A 160 -2.47 0.60 -8.95
N ASN A 161 -1.92 0.80 -7.75
CA ASN A 161 -1.09 1.96 -7.44
C ASN A 161 0.17 2.00 -8.32
N ASP A 162 0.84 0.86 -8.49
CA ASP A 162 2.03 0.69 -9.34
C ASP A 162 1.71 0.96 -10.82
N PHE A 163 0.53 0.52 -11.30
CA PHE A 163 0.10 0.81 -12.67
C PHE A 163 -0.20 2.30 -12.87
N GLU A 164 -0.91 2.94 -11.93
CA GLU A 164 -1.16 4.38 -11.95
C GLU A 164 0.13 5.21 -11.83
N ASP A 165 1.15 4.69 -11.16
CA ASP A 165 2.46 5.35 -11.08
C ASP A 165 3.11 5.48 -12.47
N CYS A 166 3.07 4.41 -13.25
CA CYS A 166 3.68 4.39 -14.57
C CYS A 166 2.81 5.02 -15.68
N TYR A 167 1.49 4.84 -15.62
CA TYR A 167 0.57 5.19 -16.71
C TYR A 167 -0.53 6.19 -16.34
N GLY A 168 -0.70 6.50 -15.05
CA GLY A 168 -1.75 7.42 -14.60
C GLY A 168 -1.48 8.87 -15.00
N ASP A 169 -2.55 9.63 -15.30
CA ASP A 169 -2.45 11.08 -15.48
C ASP A 169 -2.13 11.75 -14.13
N PRO A 170 -0.98 12.46 -13.99
CA PRO A 170 -0.62 13.16 -12.75
C PRO A 170 -1.70 14.13 -12.23
N LYS A 171 -2.54 14.70 -13.11
CA LYS A 171 -3.65 15.57 -12.69
C LYS A 171 -4.77 14.78 -12.01
N ALA A 172 -5.00 13.55 -12.44
CA ALA A 172 -5.99 12.65 -11.89
C ALA A 172 -5.47 11.99 -10.59
N THR A 173 -4.27 11.42 -10.63
CA THR A 173 -3.63 10.75 -9.48
C THR A 173 -3.24 11.75 -8.39
N GLY A 174 -2.93 13.00 -8.78
CA GLY A 174 -2.46 14.05 -7.88
C GLY A 174 -1.04 13.84 -7.37
N ARG A 175 -0.26 12.99 -8.05
CA ARG A 175 1.17 12.76 -7.84
C ARG A 175 1.86 12.48 -9.18
N VAL A 176 3.17 12.74 -9.23
CA VAL A 176 4.03 12.29 -10.33
C VAL A 176 4.60 10.93 -9.93
N GLY A 177 4.50 9.93 -10.82
CA GLY A 177 5.07 8.62 -10.56
C GLY A 177 6.60 8.65 -10.65
N THR A 178 7.25 7.87 -9.77
CA THR A 178 8.70 7.79 -9.64
C THR A 178 9.21 6.36 -9.52
N ASP A 179 8.34 5.35 -9.63
CA ASP A 179 8.71 3.95 -9.36
C ASP A 179 9.85 3.43 -10.24
N ILE A 180 9.88 3.85 -11.51
CA ILE A 180 10.94 3.46 -12.45
C ILE A 180 12.26 4.12 -12.05
N GLU A 181 12.23 5.42 -11.79
CA GLU A 181 13.38 6.25 -11.45
C GLU A 181 14.00 5.84 -10.10
N ASP A 182 13.17 5.39 -9.15
CA ASP A 182 13.56 4.98 -7.80
C ASP A 182 13.82 3.47 -7.68
N ASN A 183 13.89 2.74 -8.80
CA ASN A 183 14.21 1.30 -8.86
C ASN A 183 13.23 0.44 -8.04
N ARG A 184 11.93 0.78 -8.00
CA ARG A 184 10.97 0.08 -7.15
C ARG A 184 10.64 -1.32 -7.68
N CYS A 185 10.54 -2.26 -6.75
CA CYS A 185 10.06 -3.61 -6.99
C CYS A 185 8.52 -3.58 -7.06
N THR A 186 8.02 -3.21 -8.22
CA THR A 186 6.58 -3.08 -8.51
C THR A 186 6.04 -4.31 -9.23
N TRP A 187 4.71 -4.47 -9.24
CA TRP A 187 4.05 -5.44 -10.12
C TRP A 187 4.48 -5.27 -11.58
N MET A 188 4.61 -4.02 -12.05
CA MET A 188 5.02 -3.70 -13.41
C MET A 188 6.43 -4.25 -13.73
N SER A 189 7.39 -4.01 -12.84
CA SER A 189 8.77 -4.46 -13.01
C SER A 189 8.91 -5.99 -12.98
N VAL A 190 8.22 -6.66 -12.04
CA VAL A 190 8.26 -8.11 -11.89
C VAL A 190 7.71 -8.81 -13.13
N ILE A 191 6.51 -8.41 -13.57
CA ILE A 191 5.88 -9.02 -14.75
C ILE A 191 6.67 -8.73 -16.02
N ALA A 192 7.25 -7.53 -16.15
CA ALA A 192 8.08 -7.20 -17.29
C ALA A 192 9.33 -8.08 -17.34
N VAL A 193 10.03 -8.30 -16.23
CA VAL A 193 11.21 -9.17 -16.15
C VAL A 193 10.86 -10.62 -16.48
N GLU A 194 9.72 -11.12 -16.01
CA GLU A 194 9.24 -12.48 -16.30
C GLU A 194 8.94 -12.70 -17.79
N LYS A 195 8.47 -11.66 -18.50
CA LYS A 195 8.04 -11.76 -19.90
C LYS A 195 9.07 -11.29 -20.92
N ALA A 196 10.04 -10.48 -20.50
CA ALA A 196 11.05 -9.89 -21.36
C ALA A 196 11.95 -10.95 -22.01
N ASN A 197 12.27 -10.73 -23.28
CA ASN A 197 13.40 -11.43 -23.91
C ASN A 197 14.75 -10.86 -23.43
N GLU A 198 15.86 -11.47 -23.83
CA GLU A 198 17.19 -11.08 -23.36
C GLU A 198 17.58 -9.63 -23.70
N GLU A 199 17.17 -9.11 -24.86
CA GLU A 199 17.45 -7.72 -25.22
C GLU A 199 16.61 -6.75 -24.38
N GLN A 200 15.33 -7.05 -24.16
CA GLN A 200 14.46 -6.26 -23.28
C GLN A 200 14.96 -6.28 -21.83
N LYS A 201 15.43 -7.42 -21.32
CA LYS A 201 16.05 -7.51 -19.99
C LYS A 201 17.31 -6.65 -19.88
N ARG A 202 18.14 -6.62 -20.93
CA ARG A 202 19.32 -5.75 -20.99
C ARG A 202 18.91 -4.27 -20.91
N ILE A 203 17.89 -3.86 -21.65
CA ILE A 203 17.34 -2.49 -21.59
C ILE A 203 16.84 -2.16 -20.19
N LEU A 204 16.05 -3.06 -19.57
CA LEU A 204 15.56 -2.89 -18.20
C LEU A 204 16.73 -2.73 -17.22
N GLN A 205 17.75 -3.60 -17.31
CA GLN A 205 18.93 -3.54 -16.43
C GLN A 205 19.73 -2.24 -16.58
N GLU A 206 19.86 -1.69 -17.78
CA GLU A 206 20.63 -0.47 -18.04
C GLU A 206 19.85 0.83 -17.73
N SER A 207 18.52 0.74 -17.76
CA SER A 207 17.63 1.91 -17.76
C SER A 207 16.79 2.07 -16.49
N TYR A 208 16.40 0.97 -15.83
CA TYR A 208 15.57 1.00 -14.62
C TYR A 208 16.39 1.49 -13.41
N GLY A 209 15.77 2.25 -12.51
CA GLY A 209 16.44 2.80 -11.33
C GLY A 209 17.38 3.97 -11.62
N GLN A 210 17.15 4.69 -12.71
CA GLN A 210 17.98 5.80 -13.14
C GLN A 210 17.13 7.06 -13.23
N ARG A 211 17.54 8.12 -12.53
CA ARG A 211 16.89 9.45 -12.57
C ARG A 211 17.22 10.20 -13.85
N ASP A 212 16.93 9.56 -14.98
CA ASP A 212 17.12 10.05 -16.34
C ASP A 212 15.81 9.83 -17.13
N PRO A 213 15.13 10.90 -17.56
CA PRO A 213 13.87 10.81 -18.29
C PRO A 213 13.95 9.95 -19.57
N GLU A 214 15.09 9.93 -20.27
CA GLU A 214 15.26 9.12 -21.48
C GLU A 214 15.34 7.63 -21.15
N LYS A 215 16.00 7.28 -20.05
CA LYS A 215 16.05 5.90 -19.56
C LYS A 215 14.70 5.42 -19.07
N ALA A 216 13.98 6.26 -18.32
CA ALA A 216 12.61 5.96 -17.91
C ALA A 216 11.67 5.78 -19.11
N ALA A 217 11.85 6.57 -20.18
CA ALA A 217 11.11 6.39 -21.43
C ALA A 217 11.43 5.05 -22.13
N LYS A 218 12.68 4.58 -22.12
CA LYS A 218 13.05 3.25 -22.64
C LYS A 218 12.37 2.12 -21.86
N VAL A 219 12.31 2.22 -20.53
CA VAL A 219 11.57 1.25 -19.70
C VAL A 219 10.10 1.24 -20.09
N ARG A 220 9.46 2.41 -20.20
CA ARG A 220 8.06 2.53 -20.63
C ARG A 220 7.84 1.96 -22.03
N GLN A 221 8.80 2.12 -22.95
CA GLN A 221 8.73 1.49 -24.27
C GLN A 221 8.74 -0.04 -24.16
N VAL A 222 9.62 -0.62 -23.35
CA VAL A 222 9.62 -2.08 -23.10
C VAL A 222 8.29 -2.54 -22.52
N TYR A 223 7.71 -1.80 -21.56
CA TYR A 223 6.38 -2.12 -21.03
C TYR A 223 5.29 -2.09 -22.10
N ASN A 224 5.33 -1.13 -23.01
CA ASN A 224 4.39 -1.05 -24.13
C ASN A 224 4.55 -2.23 -25.11
N GLU A 225 5.78 -2.59 -25.46
CA GLU A 225 6.08 -3.74 -26.33
C GLU A 225 5.63 -5.08 -25.72
N LEU A 226 5.73 -5.21 -24.39
CA LEU A 226 5.23 -6.38 -23.65
C LEU A 226 3.71 -6.39 -23.48
N GLY A 227 3.02 -5.33 -23.89
CA GLY A 227 1.57 -5.21 -23.74
C GLY A 227 1.13 -5.11 -22.28
N MET A 228 1.92 -4.45 -21.43
CA MET A 228 1.66 -4.36 -19.98
C MET A 228 0.29 -3.79 -19.63
N VAL A 229 -0.22 -2.82 -20.41
CA VAL A 229 -1.58 -2.27 -20.24
C VAL A 229 -2.65 -3.36 -20.40
N ASN A 230 -2.52 -4.21 -21.41
CA ASN A 230 -3.47 -5.31 -21.64
C ASN A 230 -3.35 -6.39 -20.55
N LEU A 231 -2.12 -6.69 -20.11
CA LEU A 231 -1.88 -7.64 -19.02
C LEU A 231 -2.52 -7.16 -17.71
N PHE A 232 -2.37 -5.87 -17.40
CA PHE A 232 -3.01 -5.26 -16.24
C PHE A 232 -4.54 -5.24 -16.39
N ALA A 233 -5.08 -4.93 -17.57
CA ALA A 233 -6.52 -4.95 -17.82
C ALA A 233 -7.14 -6.33 -17.56
N THR A 234 -6.48 -7.40 -18.04
CA THR A 234 -6.91 -8.79 -17.76
C THR A 234 -6.81 -9.10 -16.27
N TYR A 235 -5.68 -8.77 -15.62
CA TYR A 235 -5.52 -8.96 -14.18
C TYR A 235 -6.59 -8.21 -13.38
N GLU A 236 -6.95 -6.99 -13.78
CA GLU A 236 -7.96 -6.17 -13.13
C GLU A 236 -9.36 -6.79 -13.20
N GLU A 237 -9.74 -7.36 -14.34
CA GLU A 237 -11.01 -8.05 -14.52
C GLU A 237 -11.05 -9.39 -13.75
N ASP A 238 -9.99 -10.17 -13.84
CA ASP A 238 -9.86 -11.46 -13.15
C ASP A 238 -9.89 -11.28 -11.62
N SER A 239 -9.18 -10.27 -11.11
CA SER A 239 -9.09 -9.97 -9.68
C SER A 239 -10.44 -9.63 -9.07
N TYR A 240 -11.32 -8.95 -9.82
CA TYR A 240 -12.64 -8.59 -9.32
C TYR A 240 -13.49 -9.80 -8.94
N ASN A 241 -13.60 -10.76 -9.86
CA ASN A 241 -14.38 -11.96 -9.60
C ASN A 241 -13.66 -12.89 -8.61
N TYR A 242 -12.34 -12.96 -8.68
CA TYR A 242 -11.52 -13.75 -7.75
C TYR A 242 -11.72 -13.29 -6.29
N ILE A 243 -11.53 -12.00 -6.00
CA ILE A 243 -11.63 -11.45 -4.64
C ILE A 243 -13.07 -11.55 -4.14
N LYS A 244 -14.06 -11.23 -4.97
CA LYS A 244 -15.48 -11.38 -4.62
C LYS A 244 -15.83 -12.82 -4.24
N ASN A 245 -15.37 -13.81 -5.01
CA ASN A 245 -15.60 -15.21 -4.71
C ASN A 245 -14.86 -15.65 -3.44
N MET A 246 -13.61 -15.21 -3.26
CA MET A 246 -12.85 -15.49 -2.05
C MET A 246 -13.54 -14.96 -0.80
N ILE A 247 -14.07 -13.73 -0.84
CA ILE A 247 -14.85 -13.14 0.26
C ILE A 247 -16.02 -14.06 0.62
N ASN A 248 -16.80 -14.53 -0.35
CA ASN A 248 -17.94 -15.41 -0.09
C ASN A 248 -17.55 -16.76 0.51
N ILE A 249 -16.39 -17.32 0.15
CA ILE A 249 -15.94 -18.65 0.60
C ILE A 249 -15.23 -18.58 1.96
N LYS A 250 -14.43 -17.54 2.19
CA LYS A 250 -13.55 -17.41 3.36
C LYS A 250 -14.18 -16.63 4.51
N SER A 251 -15.22 -15.83 4.30
CA SER A 251 -15.87 -15.06 5.38
C SER A 251 -16.81 -15.95 6.21
N ARG A 252 -16.24 -16.90 6.95
CA ARG A 252 -17.02 -17.83 7.78
C ARG A 252 -17.30 -17.23 9.15
N SER A 253 -16.30 -16.53 9.71
CA SER A 253 -16.41 -15.91 11.02
C SER A 253 -17.00 -14.49 11.03
N LEU A 254 -16.99 -13.79 9.89
CA LEU A 254 -17.52 -12.42 9.75
C LEU A 254 -18.47 -12.30 8.54
N LYS A 255 -19.32 -11.26 8.54
CA LYS A 255 -20.27 -11.03 7.45
C LYS A 255 -19.53 -10.66 6.15
N PRO A 256 -19.76 -11.38 5.03
CA PRO A 256 -19.15 -11.07 3.73
C PRO A 256 -19.35 -9.62 3.29
N ASP A 257 -20.53 -9.04 3.57
CA ASP A 257 -20.89 -7.67 3.21
C ASP A 257 -19.90 -6.62 3.70
N MET A 258 -19.24 -6.85 4.84
CA MET A 258 -18.21 -5.95 5.36
C MET A 258 -17.02 -5.89 4.40
N PHE A 259 -16.52 -7.05 3.98
CA PHE A 259 -15.40 -7.15 3.05
C PHE A 259 -15.78 -6.71 1.64
N LEU A 260 -17.01 -6.97 1.19
CA LEU A 260 -17.49 -6.49 -0.11
C LEU A 260 -17.50 -4.97 -0.17
N ARG A 261 -17.94 -4.28 0.90
CA ARG A 261 -17.89 -2.81 0.97
C ARG A 261 -16.46 -2.26 0.92
N ILE A 262 -15.53 -2.92 1.61
CA ILE A 262 -14.11 -2.57 1.54
C ILE A 262 -13.61 -2.78 0.11
N TRP A 263 -13.87 -3.95 -0.48
CA TRP A 263 -13.48 -4.28 -1.85
C TRP A 263 -14.01 -3.26 -2.86
N GLU A 264 -15.29 -2.90 -2.80
CA GLU A 264 -15.92 -1.92 -3.68
C GLU A 264 -15.35 -0.51 -3.54
N GLN A 265 -14.82 -0.15 -2.36
CA GLN A 265 -14.17 1.14 -2.15
C GLN A 265 -12.80 1.24 -2.83
N PHE A 266 -12.06 0.12 -2.90
CA PHE A 266 -10.71 0.08 -3.46
C PHE A 266 -10.67 -0.39 -4.92
N TYR A 267 -11.69 -1.13 -5.38
CA TYR A 267 -11.81 -1.51 -6.77
C TYR A 267 -12.15 -0.31 -7.64
N ARG A 268 -11.27 0.00 -8.59
CA ARG A 268 -11.51 1.02 -9.61
C ARG A 268 -11.10 0.45 -10.95
N LYS A 269 -12.01 0.39 -11.93
CA LYS A 269 -11.63 -0.02 -13.28
C LYS A 269 -10.86 1.12 -13.96
N ILE A 270 -9.53 1.00 -14.06
CA ILE A 270 -8.67 2.09 -14.56
C ILE A 270 -7.99 1.77 -15.89
N ALA A 271 -7.82 0.49 -16.25
CA ALA A 271 -7.07 0.11 -17.45
C ALA A 271 -7.74 0.57 -18.75
N VAL A 272 -9.07 0.70 -18.75
CA VAL A 272 -9.90 1.03 -19.94
C VAL A 272 -10.01 2.55 -20.18
N LYS A 273 -9.53 3.39 -19.26
CA LYS A 273 -9.66 4.85 -19.35
C LYS A 273 -8.47 5.56 -20.01
N GLN A 274 -7.52 4.82 -20.57
CA GLN A 274 -6.32 5.35 -21.22
C GLN A 274 -6.39 5.21 -22.73
#